data_AF-A0A8X7X3P9-F1
#
_entry.id   AF-A0A8X7X3P9-F1
#
_cell.length_a   1.000
_cell.length_b   1.000
_cell.length_c   1.000
_cell.angle_alpha   90.00
_cell.angle_beta   90.00
_cell.angle_gamma   90.00
#
_symmetry.space_group_name_H-M   'P 1'
#
loop_
_entity.id
_entity.type
_entity.pdbx_description
1 polymer ?
#
loop_
_entity_poly.entity_id
_entity_poly.type
_entity_poly.pdbx_seq_one_letter_code
_entity_poly.pdbx_strand_id
1 'polypeptide(L)'
;MERKITEQKLEIESLRSQISILKDKSHDEKEALKKATKAQKQRAEYLELAVDKCRIQIEEKLCKADPLGRTLDIWGSTALEADPPISCEPPNLTEIALVVNQLMVGNAAGICGVWSELLQAGGKVVVLALQAIGATIWEKAIIPTNWKTQFADLNQQLQKASDGARTSDEEMLQKMSVLKSENTKLNVENSRLKVSLATLEGKVAQSEAEVELQKEEAKKYKDLVEQYKMQIKNMQEEAEELKIRCEKIFRGNSLSKEKQNTDLTKEKNPLEARVMELEVFPDLLKAAEQRLCDCQDSLMSYERRFTENSNTISQLQVKLENQTQSLNSSLRMVESLQEEKDSLGYQFVTLHRQIEDVQSENRDLVRKLSSQEEALRYSEKQLEERSAECLALTRQLEAALTDVRKQVPELKDMASSRETALQSKILELESDNSRKQKELKHLKQAKQTAENLYEMRLKEMQKNLEESENHKQSIQNYVDFLKKSYSTMFGEGFSPGFAPSF
;
A
#
# COMPACT_ATOMS: atom_id res chain seq x y z
N MET A 1 36.62 -62.22 -4.86
CA MET A 1 36.99 -60.87 -4.38
C MET A 1 36.81 -59.83 -5.48
N GLU A 2 37.46 -59.99 -6.65
CA GLU A 2 37.42 -59.00 -7.74
C GLU A 2 36.01 -58.66 -8.26
N ARG A 3 35.13 -59.64 -8.48
CA ARG A 3 33.74 -59.38 -8.92
C ARG A 3 32.92 -58.52 -7.96
N LYS A 4 33.07 -58.74 -6.64
CA LYS A 4 32.39 -57.92 -5.63
C LYS A 4 32.91 -56.48 -5.61
N ILE A 5 34.22 -56.30 -5.83
CA ILE A 5 34.83 -54.96 -5.90
C ILE A 5 34.34 -54.21 -7.15
N THR A 6 34.18 -54.89 -8.28
CA THR A 6 33.63 -54.27 -9.50
C THR A 6 32.15 -53.92 -9.36
N GLU A 7 31.37 -54.76 -8.68
CA GLU A 7 29.95 -54.49 -8.38
C GLU A 7 29.79 -53.26 -7.49
N GLN A 8 30.56 -53.19 -6.40
CA GLN A 8 30.54 -52.03 -5.49
C GLN A 8 31.02 -50.75 -6.18
N LYS A 9 31.97 -50.83 -7.11
CA LYS A 9 32.40 -49.66 -7.90
C LYS A 9 31.28 -49.13 -8.80
N LEU A 10 30.56 -50.01 -9.49
CA LEU A 10 29.42 -49.62 -10.33
C LEU A 10 28.29 -49.02 -9.49
N GLU A 11 28.05 -49.56 -8.29
CA GLU A 11 27.04 -49.04 -7.37
C GLU A 11 27.42 -47.66 -6.83
N ILE A 12 28.70 -47.44 -6.49
CA ILE A 12 29.21 -46.11 -6.10
C ILE A 12 29.10 -45.11 -7.26
N GLU A 13 29.40 -45.51 -8.50
CA GLU A 13 29.25 -44.63 -9.66
C GLU A 13 27.77 -44.29 -9.94
N SER A 14 26.86 -45.25 -9.79
CA SER A 14 25.42 -45.02 -9.88
C SER A 14 24.94 -44.03 -8.81
N LEU A 15 25.32 -44.24 -7.55
CA LEU A 15 24.96 -43.35 -6.44
C LEU A 15 25.55 -41.94 -6.63
N ARG A 16 26.79 -41.82 -7.10
CA ARG A 16 27.40 -40.51 -7.43
C ARG A 16 26.63 -39.79 -8.52
N SER A 17 26.20 -40.51 -9.56
CA SER A 17 25.39 -39.92 -10.64
C SER A 17 24.03 -39.44 -10.12
N GLN A 18 23.36 -40.22 -9.28
CA GLN A 18 22.10 -39.83 -8.64
C GLN A 18 22.27 -38.61 -7.72
N ILE A 19 23.34 -38.55 -6.93
CA ILE A 19 23.65 -37.40 -6.08
C ILE A 19 23.87 -36.15 -6.94
N SER A 20 24.55 -36.26 -8.07
CA SER A 20 24.74 -35.12 -8.99
C SER A 20 23.40 -34.62 -9.54
N ILE A 21 22.53 -35.52 -10.00
CA ILE A 21 21.20 -35.17 -10.52
C ILE A 21 20.32 -34.53 -9.45
N LEU A 22 20.36 -35.05 -8.22
CA LEU A 22 19.61 -34.48 -7.09
C LEU A 22 20.14 -33.10 -6.70
N LYS A 23 21.45 -32.90 -6.78
CA LYS A 23 22.09 -31.60 -6.49
C LYS A 23 21.69 -30.55 -7.53
N ASP A 24 21.68 -30.89 -8.81
CA ASP A 24 21.27 -29.98 -9.88
C ASP A 24 19.78 -29.65 -9.76
N LYS A 25 18.92 -30.65 -9.48
CA LYS A 25 17.49 -30.42 -9.20
C LYS A 25 17.26 -29.52 -7.99
N SER A 26 18.00 -29.72 -6.90
CA SER A 26 17.93 -28.86 -5.72
C SER A 26 18.35 -27.42 -6.04
N HIS A 27 19.34 -27.23 -6.92
CA HIS A 27 19.75 -25.91 -7.39
C HIS A 27 18.63 -25.22 -8.19
N ASP A 28 18.01 -25.94 -9.13
CA ASP A 28 16.92 -25.43 -9.95
C ASP A 28 15.67 -25.10 -9.13
N GLU A 29 15.33 -25.94 -8.15
CA GLU A 29 14.22 -25.68 -7.21
C GLU A 29 14.48 -24.44 -6.36
N LYS A 30 15.73 -24.22 -5.93
CA LYS A 30 16.12 -23.02 -5.19
C LYS A 30 16.02 -21.75 -6.05
N GLU A 31 16.41 -21.82 -7.31
CA GLU A 31 16.22 -20.75 -8.30
C GLU A 31 14.73 -20.45 -8.54
N ALA A 32 13.91 -21.49 -8.69
CA ALA A 32 12.47 -21.37 -8.88
C ALA A 32 11.77 -20.76 -7.66
N LEU A 33 12.14 -21.18 -6.44
CA LEU A 33 11.65 -20.59 -5.20
C LEU A 33 11.99 -19.11 -5.10
N LYS A 34 13.24 -18.71 -5.40
CA LYS A 34 13.62 -17.29 -5.42
C LYS A 34 12.77 -16.47 -6.39
N LYS A 35 12.52 -16.99 -7.59
CA LYS A 35 11.65 -16.33 -8.59
C LYS A 35 10.21 -16.23 -8.10
N ALA A 36 9.67 -17.29 -7.51
CA ALA A 36 8.31 -17.31 -6.96
C ALA A 36 8.16 -16.29 -5.82
N THR A 37 9.11 -16.25 -4.88
CA THR A 37 9.09 -15.27 -3.77
C THR A 37 9.17 -13.84 -4.30
N LYS A 38 9.98 -13.58 -5.32
CA LYS A 38 10.07 -12.26 -5.96
C LYS A 38 8.75 -11.86 -6.62
N ALA A 39 8.11 -12.77 -7.35
CA ALA A 39 6.81 -12.53 -7.97
C ALA A 39 5.71 -12.30 -6.92
N GLN A 40 5.74 -13.05 -5.82
CA GLN A 40 4.79 -12.88 -4.71
C GLN A 40 4.97 -11.53 -4.01
N LYS A 41 6.22 -11.05 -3.85
CA LYS A 41 6.50 -9.72 -3.31
C LYS A 41 5.95 -8.60 -4.21
N GLN A 42 6.22 -8.66 -5.51
CA GLN A 42 5.69 -7.67 -6.47
C GLN A 42 4.16 -7.64 -6.49
N ARG A 43 3.52 -8.80 -6.29
CA ARG A 43 2.07 -8.90 -6.24
C ARG A 43 1.48 -8.34 -4.94
N ALA A 44 2.19 -8.49 -3.82
CA ALA A 44 1.81 -7.86 -2.56
C ALA A 44 1.89 -6.32 -2.67
N GLU A 45 2.97 -5.79 -3.26
CA GLU A 45 3.14 -4.35 -3.51
C GLU A 45 2.00 -3.79 -4.39
N TYR A 46 1.61 -4.50 -5.46
CA TYR A 46 0.48 -4.10 -6.30
C TYR A 46 -0.86 -4.09 -5.53
N LEU A 47 -1.08 -5.07 -4.65
CA LEU A 47 -2.29 -5.16 -3.84
C LEU A 47 -2.34 -4.05 -2.78
N GLU A 48 -1.21 -3.69 -2.16
CA GLU A 48 -1.13 -2.54 -1.25
C GLU A 48 -1.52 -1.24 -1.95
N LEU A 49 -0.96 -0.97 -3.13
CA LEU A 49 -1.32 0.21 -3.93
C LEU A 49 -2.81 0.23 -4.30
N ALA A 50 -3.41 -0.94 -4.59
CA ALA A 50 -4.83 -1.05 -4.88
C ALA A 50 -5.70 -0.79 -3.64
N VAL A 51 -5.27 -1.27 -2.46
CA VAL A 51 -5.95 -1.02 -1.17
C VAL A 51 -5.88 0.45 -0.78
N ASP A 52 -4.71 1.09 -0.93
CA ASP A 52 -4.56 2.52 -0.66
C ASP A 52 -5.41 3.37 -1.59
N LYS A 53 -5.49 3.01 -2.86
CA LYS A 53 -6.40 3.67 -3.81
C LYS A 53 -7.87 3.51 -3.41
N CYS A 54 -8.28 2.33 -2.95
CA CYS A 54 -9.64 2.11 -2.44
C CYS A 54 -9.90 2.91 -1.16
N ARG A 55 -8.92 2.99 -0.26
CA ARG A 55 -9.01 3.76 0.98
C ARG A 55 -9.21 5.24 0.68
N ILE A 56 -8.44 5.82 -0.23
CA ILE A 56 -8.58 7.22 -0.66
C ILE A 56 -9.96 7.45 -1.28
N GLN A 57 -10.46 6.53 -2.12
CA GLN A 57 -11.81 6.64 -2.68
C GLN A 57 -12.91 6.58 -1.61
N ILE A 58 -12.73 5.74 -0.57
CA ILE A 58 -13.66 5.66 0.56
C ILE A 58 -13.62 6.95 1.39
N GLU A 59 -12.43 7.46 1.72
CA GLU A 59 -12.27 8.73 2.45
C GLU A 59 -12.86 9.91 1.66
N GLU A 60 -12.67 9.95 0.34
CA GLU A 60 -13.27 10.98 -0.53
C GLU A 60 -14.80 10.86 -0.59
N LYS A 61 -15.34 9.63 -0.65
CA LYS A 61 -16.79 9.36 -0.59
C LYS A 61 -17.39 9.72 0.77
N LEU A 62 -16.64 9.55 1.86
CA LEU A 62 -17.05 9.92 3.21
C LEU A 62 -17.00 11.43 3.45
N CYS A 63 -16.00 12.14 2.91
CA CYS A 63 -15.96 13.61 2.94
C CYS A 63 -17.04 14.27 2.08
N LYS A 64 -17.54 13.57 1.04
CA LYS A 64 -18.69 14.00 0.22
C LYS A 64 -20.04 13.57 0.81
N ALA A 65 -20.06 12.78 1.88
CA ALA A 65 -21.26 12.40 2.60
C ALA A 65 -21.44 13.33 3.81
N ASP A 66 -22.31 14.34 3.69
CA ASP A 66 -22.81 15.10 4.84
C ASP A 66 -23.36 14.14 5.93
N PRO A 67 -23.33 14.52 7.21
CA PRO A 67 -23.88 13.70 8.29
C PRO A 67 -25.40 13.66 8.17
N LEU A 68 -25.93 12.76 7.34
CA LEU A 68 -27.33 12.39 7.33
C LEU A 68 -27.63 11.56 8.57
N GLY A 69 -27.88 12.27 9.66
CA GLY A 69 -28.72 11.77 10.72
C GLY A 69 -30.12 11.49 10.18
N ARG A 70 -30.54 10.23 10.36
CA ARG A 70 -31.92 9.70 10.40
C ARG A 70 -32.57 9.29 9.07
N THR A 71 -32.39 8.00 8.80
CA THR A 71 -33.42 6.95 8.65
C THR A 71 -34.76 7.31 7.97
N LEU A 72 -34.92 6.74 6.77
CA LEU A 72 -36.09 6.12 6.11
C LEU A 72 -37.52 6.47 6.58
N ASP A 73 -38.40 6.77 5.61
CA ASP A 73 -39.31 5.73 5.11
C ASP A 73 -39.91 6.02 3.73
N ILE A 74 -40.14 4.93 2.99
CA ILE A 74 -40.65 4.85 1.62
C ILE A 74 -42.14 4.47 1.68
N TRP A 75 -42.94 5.21 0.90
CA TRP A 75 -44.31 4.95 0.41
C TRP A 75 -45.52 5.18 1.33
N GLY A 76 -46.48 5.91 0.77
CA GLY A 76 -47.85 6.05 1.25
C GLY A 76 -48.70 6.80 0.23
N SER A 77 -49.38 6.05 -0.64
CA SER A 77 -50.43 6.53 -1.54
C SER A 77 -51.54 7.26 -0.79
N THR A 78 -51.92 8.45 -1.26
CA THR A 78 -53.24 9.12 -1.18
C THR A 78 -53.02 10.57 -1.60
N ALA A 79 -53.92 11.32 -2.24
CA ALA A 79 -55.19 11.10 -2.89
C ALA A 79 -55.32 12.27 -3.90
N LEU A 80 -56.22 12.17 -4.86
CA LEU A 80 -56.60 13.29 -5.72
C LEU A 80 -57.02 14.49 -4.85
N GLU A 81 -56.15 15.50 -4.75
CA GLU A 81 -56.55 16.84 -4.32
C GLU A 81 -56.89 17.67 -5.55
N ALA A 82 -57.97 18.42 -5.40
CA ALA A 82 -58.56 19.31 -6.40
C ALA A 82 -57.54 20.34 -6.91
N ASP A 83 -57.79 20.85 -8.12
CA ASP A 83 -56.97 21.86 -8.78
C ASP A 83 -56.47 22.92 -7.77
N PRO A 84 -55.14 23.14 -7.68
CA PRO A 84 -54.60 24.09 -6.73
C PRO A 84 -55.11 25.50 -7.09
N PRO A 85 -55.39 26.35 -6.08
CA PRO A 85 -55.68 27.75 -6.34
C PRO A 85 -54.52 28.34 -7.15
N ILE A 86 -54.83 29.09 -8.22
CA ILE A 86 -53.85 29.72 -9.09
C ILE A 86 -52.91 30.56 -8.21
N SER A 87 -51.71 30.02 -7.94
CA SER A 87 -50.67 30.72 -7.21
C SER A 87 -50.14 31.85 -8.09
N CYS A 88 -50.14 33.07 -7.57
CA CYS A 88 -49.54 34.24 -8.21
C CYS A 88 -48.03 34.35 -7.94
N GLU A 89 -47.39 33.25 -7.51
CA GLU A 89 -45.96 33.15 -7.28
C GLU A 89 -45.29 32.29 -8.38
N PRO A 90 -44.01 32.56 -8.71
CA PRO A 90 -43.31 31.82 -9.74
C PRO A 90 -43.25 30.31 -9.40
N PRO A 91 -43.45 29.42 -10.40
CA PRO A 91 -43.59 27.99 -10.16
C PRO A 91 -42.32 27.39 -9.53
N ASN A 92 -42.50 26.61 -8.45
CA ASN A 92 -41.38 26.04 -7.71
C ASN A 92 -40.89 24.71 -8.31
N LEU A 93 -39.65 24.34 -8.00
CA LEU A 93 -38.95 23.18 -8.59
C LEU A 93 -39.70 21.85 -8.36
N THR A 94 -40.36 21.74 -7.20
CA THR A 94 -41.19 20.61 -6.77
C THR A 94 -42.52 20.50 -7.51
N GLU A 95 -43.19 21.63 -7.76
CA GLU A 95 -44.43 21.71 -8.55
C GLU A 95 -44.16 21.34 -10.01
N ILE A 96 -43.08 21.89 -10.58
CA ILE A 96 -42.66 21.57 -11.95
C ILE A 96 -42.29 20.07 -12.05
N ALA A 97 -41.61 19.51 -11.04
CA ALA A 97 -41.31 18.08 -11.00
C ALA A 97 -42.56 17.20 -10.89
N LEU A 98 -43.56 17.61 -10.11
CA LEU A 98 -44.85 16.92 -9.99
C LEU A 98 -45.62 16.93 -11.32
N VAL A 99 -45.72 18.08 -11.97
CA VAL A 99 -46.40 18.23 -13.28
C VAL A 99 -45.69 17.43 -14.37
N VAL A 100 -44.35 17.48 -14.41
CA VAL A 100 -43.54 16.68 -15.34
C VAL A 100 -43.75 15.18 -15.10
N ASN A 101 -43.83 14.72 -13.85
CA ASN A 101 -44.14 13.33 -13.51
C ASN A 101 -45.57 12.92 -13.90
N GLN A 102 -46.57 13.77 -13.69
CA GLN A 102 -47.95 13.52 -14.14
C GLN A 102 -48.04 13.40 -15.67
N LEU A 103 -47.24 14.19 -16.40
CA LEU A 103 -47.10 14.11 -17.85
C LEU A 103 -46.38 12.82 -18.30
N MET A 104 -45.35 12.37 -17.57
CA MET A 104 -44.61 11.13 -17.87
C MET A 104 -45.43 9.86 -17.66
N VAL A 105 -46.30 9.83 -16.64
CA VAL A 105 -47.14 8.67 -16.28
C VAL A 105 -48.44 8.64 -17.11
N GLY A 106 -48.71 9.67 -17.92
CA GLY A 106 -49.83 9.71 -18.88
C GLY A 106 -51.17 10.17 -18.30
N ASN A 107 -51.19 10.81 -17.13
CA ASN A 107 -52.42 11.23 -16.43
C ASN A 107 -52.88 12.66 -16.75
N ALA A 108 -52.19 13.41 -17.62
CA ALA A 108 -52.52 14.80 -17.94
C ALA A 108 -53.46 14.92 -19.16
N ALA A 109 -54.52 15.73 -19.04
CA ALA A 109 -55.44 16.03 -20.14
C ALA A 109 -54.86 17.13 -21.04
N GLY A 110 -54.26 16.78 -22.19
CA GLY A 110 -53.69 17.77 -23.11
C GLY A 110 -53.25 17.22 -24.47
N ILE A 111 -53.28 18.10 -25.48
CA ILE A 111 -53.24 17.83 -26.93
C ILE A 111 -51.96 17.10 -27.40
N CYS A 112 -52.15 16.19 -28.35
CA CYS A 112 -51.26 15.12 -28.77
C CYS A 112 -49.89 15.54 -29.34
N GLY A 113 -48.91 14.64 -29.14
CA GLY A 113 -47.92 14.29 -30.17
C GLY A 113 -46.47 14.73 -29.96
N VAL A 114 -46.20 15.83 -29.25
CA VAL A 114 -44.82 16.42 -29.22
C VAL A 114 -44.02 16.04 -27.97
N TRP A 115 -44.68 15.61 -26.88
CA TRP A 115 -44.06 15.58 -25.55
C TRP A 115 -43.47 14.23 -25.11
N SER A 116 -43.84 13.10 -25.73
CA SER A 116 -43.38 11.78 -25.26
C SER A 116 -41.89 11.53 -25.51
N GLU A 117 -41.35 12.02 -26.63
CA GLU A 117 -39.91 11.92 -26.96
C GLU A 117 -39.05 12.84 -26.09
N LEU A 118 -39.62 13.97 -25.64
CA LEU A 118 -38.94 14.97 -24.82
C LEU A 118 -38.85 14.55 -23.35
N LEU A 119 -39.83 13.78 -22.86
CA LEU A 119 -39.93 13.32 -21.48
C LEU A 119 -39.18 11.99 -21.23
N GLN A 120 -39.06 11.12 -22.23
CA GLN A 120 -38.41 9.81 -22.07
C GLN A 120 -36.90 9.86 -21.78
N ALA A 121 -36.20 10.97 -22.06
CA ALA A 121 -34.74 11.02 -21.99
C ALA A 121 -34.15 11.71 -20.74
N GLY A 122 -34.91 12.42 -19.90
CA GLY A 122 -34.24 13.23 -18.89
C GLY A 122 -35.11 13.95 -17.88
N GLY A 123 -35.87 13.22 -17.05
CA GLY A 123 -36.79 13.78 -16.05
C GLY A 123 -36.22 14.94 -15.23
N LYS A 124 -34.96 14.87 -14.75
CA LYS A 124 -34.36 15.95 -13.96
C LYS A 124 -33.90 17.16 -14.79
N VAL A 125 -33.43 16.94 -16.02
CA VAL A 125 -32.98 18.02 -16.92
C VAL A 125 -34.18 18.74 -17.53
N VAL A 126 -35.24 18.02 -17.85
CA VAL A 126 -36.52 18.58 -18.31
C VAL A 126 -37.10 19.50 -17.24
N VAL A 127 -37.10 19.06 -15.97
CA VAL A 127 -37.58 19.87 -14.84
C VAL A 127 -36.76 21.15 -14.67
N LEU A 128 -35.43 21.07 -14.71
CA LEU A 128 -34.56 22.25 -14.57
C LEU A 128 -34.67 23.21 -15.76
N ALA A 129 -34.79 22.69 -16.98
CA ALA A 129 -34.98 23.52 -18.19
C ALA A 129 -36.36 24.21 -18.20
N LEU A 130 -37.42 23.49 -17.83
CA LEU A 130 -38.76 24.06 -17.70
C LEU A 130 -38.85 25.07 -16.56
N GLN A 131 -38.10 24.89 -15.46
CA GLN A 131 -37.98 25.89 -14.41
C GLN A 131 -37.27 27.16 -14.89
N ALA A 132 -36.17 27.03 -15.63
CA ALA A 132 -35.46 28.18 -16.18
C ALA A 132 -36.31 28.95 -17.22
N ILE A 133 -37.03 28.23 -18.08
CA ILE A 133 -37.96 28.82 -19.05
C ILE A 133 -39.17 29.45 -18.33
N GLY A 134 -39.73 28.76 -17.34
CA GLY A 134 -40.84 29.25 -16.53
C GLY A 134 -40.49 30.54 -15.79
N ALA A 135 -39.32 30.60 -15.15
CA ALA A 135 -38.82 31.79 -14.46
C ALA A 135 -38.60 32.98 -15.42
N THR A 136 -38.03 32.72 -16.61
CA THR A 136 -37.81 33.79 -17.60
C THR A 136 -39.09 34.30 -18.24
N ILE A 137 -40.08 33.42 -18.48
CA ILE A 137 -41.42 33.81 -18.92
C ILE A 137 -42.12 34.61 -17.81
N TRP A 138 -41.98 34.20 -16.56
CA TRP A 138 -42.58 34.89 -15.41
C TRP A 138 -42.04 36.31 -15.22
N GLU A 139 -40.73 36.50 -15.37
CA GLU A 139 -40.10 37.83 -15.24
C GLU A 139 -40.33 38.74 -16.43
N LYS A 140 -40.36 38.20 -17.67
CA LYS A 140 -40.32 39.00 -18.90
C LYS A 140 -41.61 38.96 -19.73
N ALA A 141 -42.58 38.13 -19.36
CA ALA A 141 -43.83 37.87 -20.09
C ALA A 141 -43.64 37.49 -21.57
N ILE A 142 -42.45 37.02 -21.96
CA ILE A 142 -42.08 36.66 -23.34
C ILE A 142 -41.55 35.24 -23.33
N ILE A 143 -42.07 34.40 -24.23
CA ILE A 143 -41.55 33.05 -24.46
C ILE A 143 -40.21 33.17 -25.21
N PRO A 144 -39.07 32.76 -24.61
CA PRO A 144 -37.77 32.86 -25.26
C PRO A 144 -37.76 32.07 -26.57
N THR A 145 -37.41 32.65 -27.71
CA THR A 145 -37.55 31.97 -29.03
C THR A 145 -36.55 30.83 -29.27
N ASN A 146 -35.46 30.79 -28.50
CA ASN A 146 -34.36 29.83 -28.60
C ASN A 146 -34.45 28.67 -27.59
N TRP A 147 -35.57 28.54 -26.86
CA TRP A 147 -35.73 27.50 -25.82
C TRP A 147 -35.57 26.07 -26.36
N LYS A 148 -36.02 25.82 -27.59
CA LYS A 148 -35.91 24.50 -28.24
C LYS A 148 -34.46 24.10 -28.51
N THR A 149 -33.62 25.04 -28.94
CA THR A 149 -32.21 24.76 -29.25
C THR A 149 -31.39 24.59 -27.98
N GLN A 150 -31.66 25.39 -26.94
CA GLN A 150 -31.05 25.20 -25.62
C GLN A 150 -31.43 23.85 -24.99
N PHE A 151 -32.68 23.43 -25.14
CA PHE A 151 -33.13 22.12 -24.68
C PHE A 151 -32.44 20.98 -25.44
N ALA A 152 -32.33 21.09 -26.76
CA ALA A 152 -31.63 20.10 -27.59
C ALA A 152 -30.16 19.96 -27.22
N ASP A 153 -29.47 21.08 -26.94
CA ASP A 153 -28.05 21.08 -26.56
C ASP A 153 -27.83 20.47 -25.15
N LEU A 154 -28.67 20.84 -24.16
CA LEU A 154 -28.62 20.23 -22.83
C LEU A 154 -28.89 18.73 -22.86
N ASN A 155 -29.84 18.29 -23.68
CA ASN A 155 -30.14 16.88 -23.85
C ASN A 155 -28.99 16.13 -24.54
N GLN A 156 -28.34 16.75 -25.52
CA GLN A 156 -27.17 16.17 -26.19
C GLN A 156 -25.97 16.06 -25.24
N GLN A 157 -25.73 17.06 -24.39
CA GLN A 157 -24.68 17.01 -23.37
C GLN A 157 -24.94 15.91 -22.34
N LEU A 158 -26.19 15.75 -21.89
CA LEU A 158 -26.58 14.67 -20.98
C LEU A 158 -26.41 13.30 -21.62
N GLN A 159 -26.82 13.13 -22.88
CA GLN A 159 -26.69 11.86 -23.60
C GLN A 159 -25.21 11.47 -23.75
N LYS A 160 -24.34 12.42 -24.12
CA LYS A 160 -22.90 12.19 -24.19
C LYS A 160 -22.30 11.81 -22.83
N ALA A 161 -22.73 12.46 -21.75
CA ALA A 161 -22.27 12.13 -20.40
C ALA A 161 -22.76 10.75 -19.94
N SER A 162 -24.02 10.41 -20.23
CA SER A 162 -24.62 9.11 -19.94
C SER A 162 -23.95 7.97 -20.72
N ASP A 163 -23.70 8.17 -22.01
CA ASP A 163 -23.05 7.16 -22.85
C ASP A 163 -21.58 7.00 -22.45
N GLY A 164 -20.88 8.08 -22.10
CA GLY A 164 -19.54 8.02 -21.54
C GLY A 164 -19.46 7.30 -20.17
N ALA A 165 -20.47 7.46 -19.32
CA ALA A 165 -20.59 6.71 -18.07
C ALA A 165 -20.82 5.22 -18.34
N ARG A 166 -21.71 4.87 -19.29
CA ARG A 166 -21.96 3.49 -19.69
C ARG A 166 -20.72 2.81 -20.25
N THR A 167 -19.97 3.46 -21.14
CA THR A 167 -18.73 2.87 -21.68
C THR A 167 -17.68 2.67 -20.59
N SER A 168 -17.55 3.63 -19.67
CA SER A 168 -16.66 3.50 -18.50
C SER A 168 -17.07 2.33 -17.60
N ASP A 169 -18.36 2.16 -17.34
CA ASP A 169 -18.88 1.06 -16.52
C ASP A 169 -18.67 -0.31 -17.20
N GLU A 170 -18.87 -0.41 -18.51
CA GLU A 170 -18.59 -1.61 -19.30
C GLU A 170 -17.09 -1.97 -19.28
N GLU A 171 -16.20 -0.99 -19.45
CA GLU A 171 -14.76 -1.21 -19.35
C GLU A 171 -14.34 -1.68 -17.95
N MET A 172 -14.95 -1.13 -16.90
CA MET A 172 -14.69 -1.53 -15.53
C MET A 172 -15.19 -2.95 -15.26
N LEU A 173 -16.38 -3.32 -15.75
CA LEU A 173 -16.90 -4.68 -15.68
C LEU A 173 -16.00 -5.67 -16.43
N GLN A 174 -15.51 -5.30 -17.61
CA GLN A 174 -14.58 -6.12 -18.37
C GLN A 174 -13.27 -6.33 -17.61
N LYS A 175 -12.65 -5.26 -17.07
CA LYS A 175 -11.45 -5.35 -16.23
C LYS A 175 -11.69 -6.21 -14.99
N MET A 176 -12.84 -6.07 -14.35
CA MET A 176 -13.21 -6.87 -13.18
C MET A 176 -13.36 -8.35 -13.52
N SER A 177 -13.95 -8.67 -14.69
CA SER A 177 -14.06 -10.05 -15.17
C SER A 177 -12.69 -10.69 -15.45
N VAL A 178 -11.77 -9.93 -16.06
CA VAL A 178 -10.39 -10.38 -16.34
C VAL A 178 -9.65 -10.65 -15.05
N LEU A 179 -9.66 -9.70 -14.10
CA LEU A 179 -9.03 -9.86 -12.79
C LEU A 179 -9.61 -11.05 -12.01
N LYS A 180 -10.93 -11.29 -12.10
CA LYS A 180 -11.57 -12.46 -11.49
C LYS A 180 -11.05 -13.77 -12.09
N SER A 181 -10.90 -13.84 -13.42
CA SER A 181 -10.35 -15.02 -14.10
C SER A 181 -8.86 -15.26 -13.80
N GLU A 182 -8.10 -14.18 -13.60
CA GLU A 182 -6.69 -14.27 -13.25
C GLU A 182 -6.52 -14.71 -11.79
N ASN A 183 -7.39 -14.24 -10.90
CA ASN A 183 -7.42 -14.67 -9.50
C ASN A 183 -7.74 -16.16 -9.36
N THR A 184 -8.71 -16.68 -10.14
CA THR A 184 -9.00 -18.13 -10.13
C THR A 184 -7.82 -18.96 -10.65
N LYS A 185 -7.15 -18.53 -11.73
CA LYS A 185 -5.93 -19.20 -12.24
C LYS A 185 -4.83 -19.24 -11.19
N LEU A 186 -4.59 -18.12 -10.51
CA LEU A 186 -3.54 -18.03 -9.50
C LEU A 186 -3.88 -18.82 -8.24
N ASN A 187 -5.16 -18.99 -7.91
CA ASN A 187 -5.59 -19.87 -6.83
C ASN A 187 -5.37 -21.36 -7.15
N VAL A 188 -5.62 -21.76 -8.40
CA VAL A 188 -5.31 -23.12 -8.87
C VAL A 188 -3.80 -23.38 -8.84
N GLU A 189 -2.99 -22.43 -9.32
CA GLU A 189 -1.53 -22.53 -9.30
C GLU A 189 -0.99 -22.60 -7.86
N ASN A 190 -1.54 -21.81 -6.94
CA ASN A 190 -1.19 -21.87 -5.52
C ASN A 190 -1.51 -23.25 -4.91
N SER A 191 -2.67 -23.82 -5.23
CA SER A 191 -3.04 -25.17 -4.80
C SER A 191 -2.09 -26.23 -5.38
N ARG A 192 -1.68 -26.08 -6.64
CA ARG A 192 -0.70 -26.96 -7.30
C ARG A 192 0.67 -26.89 -6.64
N LEU A 193 1.16 -25.68 -6.35
CA LEU A 193 2.43 -25.46 -5.67
C LEU A 193 2.42 -26.02 -4.24
N LYS A 194 1.30 -25.90 -3.50
CA LYS A 194 1.15 -26.52 -2.18
C LYS A 194 1.29 -28.04 -2.22
N VAL A 195 0.64 -28.70 -3.19
CA VAL A 195 0.76 -30.17 -3.35
C VAL A 195 2.20 -30.55 -3.69
N SER A 196 2.84 -29.81 -4.61
CA SER A 196 4.24 -30.05 -4.98
C SER A 196 5.19 -29.89 -3.78
N LEU A 197 4.98 -28.86 -2.96
CA LEU A 197 5.77 -28.60 -1.77
C LEU A 197 5.62 -29.74 -0.75
N ALA A 198 4.40 -30.18 -0.46
CA ALA A 198 4.16 -31.33 0.41
C ALA A 198 4.83 -32.62 -0.11
N THR A 199 4.84 -32.85 -1.43
CA THR A 199 5.54 -34.01 -2.00
C THR A 199 7.06 -33.92 -1.89
N LEU A 200 7.64 -32.72 -1.99
CA LEU A 200 9.08 -32.52 -1.83
C LEU A 200 9.50 -32.66 -0.37
N GLU A 201 8.72 -32.11 0.56
CA GLU A 201 8.92 -32.30 2.00
C GLU A 201 8.93 -33.79 2.37
N GLY A 202 8.00 -34.58 1.82
CA GLY A 202 7.98 -36.03 2.02
C GLY A 202 9.23 -36.73 1.49
N LYS A 203 9.75 -36.32 0.33
CA LYS A 203 11.00 -36.88 -0.23
C LYS A 203 12.23 -36.50 0.59
N VAL A 204 12.28 -35.28 1.12
CA VAL A 204 13.37 -34.85 2.01
C VAL A 204 13.35 -35.70 3.27
N ALA A 205 12.20 -35.85 3.93
CA ALA A 205 12.07 -36.70 5.11
C ALA A 205 12.47 -38.16 4.84
N GLN A 206 12.09 -38.71 3.67
CA GLN A 206 12.53 -40.04 3.26
C GLN A 206 14.06 -40.12 3.11
N SER A 207 14.68 -39.16 2.42
CA SER A 207 16.13 -39.14 2.22
C SER A 207 16.91 -38.96 3.53
N GLU A 208 16.38 -38.18 4.48
CA GLU A 208 16.96 -38.03 5.81
C GLU A 208 16.92 -39.35 6.59
N ALA A 209 15.80 -40.09 6.51
CA ALA A 209 15.69 -41.41 7.13
C ALA A 209 16.66 -42.43 6.52
N GLU A 210 16.84 -42.43 5.20
CA GLU A 210 17.82 -43.29 4.51
C GLU A 210 19.26 -42.97 4.91
N VAL A 211 19.60 -41.69 5.07
CA VAL A 211 20.93 -41.25 5.54
C VAL A 211 21.20 -41.70 6.97
N GLU A 212 20.23 -41.61 7.88
CA GLU A 212 20.39 -42.11 9.25
C GLU A 212 20.60 -43.62 9.29
N LEU A 213 19.86 -44.38 8.46
CA LEU A 213 20.05 -45.83 8.37
C LEU A 213 21.46 -46.19 7.86
N GLN A 214 21.98 -45.46 6.86
CA GLN A 214 23.36 -45.64 6.39
C GLN A 214 24.41 -45.27 7.45
N LYS A 215 24.16 -44.26 8.28
CA LYS A 215 25.06 -43.92 9.40
C LYS A 215 25.12 -45.04 10.43
N GLU A 216 23.99 -45.68 10.74
CA GLU A 216 23.96 -46.84 11.63
C GLU A 216 24.74 -48.03 11.05
N GLU A 217 24.61 -48.30 9.74
CA GLU A 217 25.39 -49.34 9.06
C GLU A 217 26.89 -49.02 9.06
N ALA A 218 27.27 -47.78 8.79
CA ALA A 218 28.67 -47.34 8.85
C ALA A 218 29.26 -47.52 10.27
N LYS A 219 28.45 -47.26 11.32
CA LYS A 219 28.84 -47.51 12.71
C LYS A 219 29.06 -49.00 12.97
N LYS A 220 28.16 -49.88 12.51
CA LYS A 220 28.32 -51.34 12.60
C LYS A 220 29.62 -51.82 11.93
N TYR A 221 29.94 -51.31 10.74
CA TYR A 221 31.19 -51.67 10.07
C TYR A 221 32.43 -51.16 10.80
N LYS A 222 32.37 -49.95 11.38
CA LYS A 222 33.45 -49.41 12.20
C LYS A 222 33.73 -50.30 13.41
N ASP A 223 32.68 -50.73 14.11
CA ASP A 223 32.81 -51.61 15.28
C ASP A 223 33.42 -52.97 14.89
N LEU A 224 33.03 -53.52 13.74
CA LEU A 224 33.59 -54.76 13.21
C LEU A 224 35.07 -54.64 12.84
N VAL A 225 35.48 -53.51 12.24
CA VAL A 225 36.89 -53.23 11.93
C VAL A 225 37.73 -53.17 13.20
N GLU A 226 37.22 -52.54 14.26
CA GLU A 226 37.95 -52.46 15.53
C GLU A 226 38.08 -53.84 16.20
N GLN A 227 37.05 -54.69 16.08
CA GLN A 227 37.14 -56.09 16.52
C GLN A 227 38.23 -56.88 15.76
N TYR A 228 38.29 -56.77 14.43
CA TYR A 228 39.33 -57.45 13.64
C TYR A 228 40.73 -56.93 13.96
N LYS A 229 40.87 -55.62 14.20
CA LYS A 229 42.14 -55.03 14.62
C LYS A 229 42.59 -55.57 15.97
N MET A 230 41.67 -55.79 16.91
CA MET A 230 41.97 -56.43 18.19
C MET A 230 42.42 -57.88 18.01
N GLN A 231 41.75 -58.65 17.15
CA GLN A 231 42.16 -60.03 16.85
C GLN A 231 43.58 -60.09 16.25
N ILE A 232 43.89 -59.21 15.30
CA ILE A 232 45.23 -59.13 14.71
C ILE A 232 46.29 -58.86 15.78
N LYS A 233 46.02 -57.94 16.70
CA LYS A 233 46.93 -57.61 17.80
C LYS A 233 47.18 -58.83 18.70
N ASN A 234 46.13 -59.56 19.08
CA ASN A 234 46.26 -60.77 19.91
C ASN A 234 47.07 -61.86 19.19
N MET A 235 46.83 -62.09 17.89
CA MET A 235 47.62 -63.07 17.12
C MET A 235 49.09 -62.65 16.99
N GLN A 236 49.39 -61.35 16.94
CA GLN A 236 50.76 -60.85 16.95
C GLN A 236 51.45 -61.11 18.30
N GLU A 237 50.74 -60.91 19.42
CA GLU A 237 51.25 -61.21 20.76
C GLU A 237 51.54 -62.71 20.92
N GLU A 238 50.61 -63.59 20.51
CA GLU A 238 50.81 -65.06 20.51
C GLU A 238 52.00 -65.50 19.63
N ALA A 239 52.16 -64.89 18.45
CA ALA A 239 53.29 -65.20 17.57
C ALA A 239 54.65 -64.83 18.21
N GLU A 240 54.72 -63.70 18.92
CA GLU A 240 55.94 -63.27 19.59
C GLU A 240 56.27 -64.14 20.81
N GLU A 241 55.24 -64.62 21.55
CA GLU A 241 55.43 -65.61 22.61
C GLU A 241 55.97 -66.95 22.08
N LEU A 242 55.43 -67.45 20.96
CA LEU A 242 55.89 -68.68 20.33
C LEU A 242 57.34 -68.55 19.85
N LYS A 243 57.71 -67.39 19.31
CA LYS A 243 59.09 -67.08 18.91
C LYS A 243 60.05 -67.16 20.09
N ILE A 244 59.71 -66.54 21.23
CA ILE A 244 60.50 -66.62 22.47
C ILE A 244 60.65 -68.09 22.94
N ARG A 245 59.57 -68.87 22.85
CA ARG A 245 59.56 -70.29 23.22
C ARG A 245 60.47 -71.14 22.32
N CYS A 246 60.44 -70.92 21.01
CA CYS A 246 61.32 -71.59 20.04
C CYS A 246 62.80 -71.28 20.30
N GLU A 247 63.16 -70.02 20.56
CA GLU A 247 64.52 -69.64 20.92
C GLU A 247 65.01 -70.36 22.19
N LYS A 248 64.13 -70.52 23.19
CA LYS A 248 64.44 -71.26 24.43
C LYS A 248 64.75 -72.73 24.16
N ILE A 249 63.96 -73.40 23.33
CA ILE A 249 64.18 -74.81 22.95
C ILE A 249 65.50 -74.95 22.16
N PHE A 250 65.78 -74.02 21.24
CA PHE A 250 67.01 -74.01 20.47
C PHE A 250 68.26 -73.91 21.36
N ARG A 251 68.24 -73.00 22.35
CA ARG A 251 69.31 -72.87 23.36
C ARG A 251 69.48 -74.15 24.18
N GLY A 252 68.37 -74.82 24.57
CA GLY A 252 68.40 -76.07 25.32
C GLY A 252 69.02 -77.25 24.54
N ASN A 253 68.67 -77.40 23.26
CA ASN A 253 69.21 -78.46 22.40
C ASN A 253 70.72 -78.33 22.13
N SER A 254 71.24 -77.09 22.04
CA SER A 254 72.69 -76.84 21.96
C SER A 254 73.44 -77.43 23.17
N LEU A 255 72.92 -77.17 24.37
CA LEU A 255 73.52 -77.60 25.64
C LEU A 255 73.41 -79.13 25.87
N SER A 256 72.37 -79.77 25.31
CA SER A 256 72.18 -81.21 25.40
C SER A 256 73.11 -82.00 24.48
N LYS A 257 73.42 -81.49 23.28
CA LYS A 257 74.39 -82.12 22.35
C LYS A 257 75.82 -82.09 22.90
N GLU A 258 76.14 -81.10 23.72
CA GLU A 258 77.45 -80.96 24.38
C GLU A 258 77.64 -81.99 25.51
N LYS A 259 76.57 -82.30 26.25
CA LYS A 259 76.56 -83.33 27.31
C LYS A 259 76.57 -84.76 26.78
N GLN A 260 75.91 -85.03 25.65
CA GLN A 260 75.88 -86.37 25.05
C GLN A 260 77.26 -86.83 24.52
N ASN A 261 78.14 -85.90 24.16
CA ASN A 261 79.52 -86.20 23.73
C ASN A 261 80.47 -86.57 24.89
N THR A 262 80.13 -86.23 26.14
CA THR A 262 80.98 -86.54 27.30
C THR A 262 80.69 -87.91 27.91
N ASP A 263 79.48 -88.44 27.73
CA ASP A 263 79.02 -89.66 28.41
C ASP A 263 79.32 -90.96 27.64
N LEU A 264 79.60 -90.89 26.33
CA LEU A 264 80.02 -92.03 25.50
C LEU A 264 81.47 -92.51 25.76
N THR A 265 82.22 -91.84 26.64
CA THR A 265 83.61 -92.20 26.98
C THR A 265 83.75 -92.99 28.28
N LYS A 266 82.66 -93.27 29.02
CA LYS A 266 82.72 -93.82 30.39
C LYS A 266 82.05 -95.18 30.62
N GLU A 267 81.41 -95.81 29.63
CA GLU A 267 80.68 -97.08 29.81
C GLU A 267 81.31 -98.29 29.06
N LYS A 268 82.51 -98.75 29.46
CA LYS A 268 83.10 -100.00 28.92
C LYS A 268 83.39 -101.12 29.93
N ASN A 269 83.50 -100.85 31.23
CA ASN A 269 83.77 -101.85 32.27
C ASN A 269 82.93 -101.45 33.48
N PRO A 270 82.17 -102.28 34.25
CA PRO A 270 82.01 -103.74 34.23
C PRO A 270 80.59 -104.25 34.68
N LEU A 271 79.88 -105.04 33.86
CA LEU A 271 78.66 -105.79 34.25
C LEU A 271 78.97 -107.20 34.80
N GLU A 272 80.24 -107.49 35.08
CA GLU A 272 80.77 -108.81 35.39
C GLU A 272 81.27 -108.90 36.85
N ALA A 273 80.48 -108.39 37.81
CA ALA A 273 80.73 -108.63 39.24
C ALA A 273 79.44 -108.65 40.07
N ARG A 274 78.31 -108.90 39.41
CA ARG A 274 76.99 -109.18 40.01
C ARG A 274 76.94 -110.53 40.73
N VAL A 275 78.07 -111.21 40.93
CA VAL A 275 78.15 -112.57 41.45
C VAL A 275 78.73 -112.63 42.87
N MET A 276 79.17 -111.51 43.46
CA MET A 276 79.49 -111.41 44.90
C MET A 276 78.37 -110.72 45.71
N GLU A 277 77.11 -110.87 45.28
CA GLU A 277 75.90 -110.23 45.82
C GLU A 277 75.47 -110.65 47.25
N LEU A 278 76.27 -111.42 48.02
CA LEU A 278 75.84 -111.95 49.33
C LEU A 278 76.60 -111.44 50.56
N GLU A 279 77.60 -110.55 50.41
CA GLU A 279 78.31 -109.88 51.52
C GLU A 279 77.93 -108.39 51.71
N VAL A 280 77.05 -107.84 50.86
CA VAL A 280 76.86 -106.37 50.66
C VAL A 280 75.71 -105.77 51.48
N PHE A 281 75.05 -106.51 52.37
CA PHE A 281 73.87 -106.02 53.12
C PHE A 281 74.08 -104.70 53.90
N PRO A 282 75.24 -104.46 54.57
CA PRO A 282 75.51 -103.17 55.23
C PRO A 282 75.77 -102.02 54.25
N ASP A 283 76.40 -102.29 53.11
CA ASP A 283 76.63 -101.28 52.07
C ASP A 283 75.34 -100.97 51.29
N LEU A 284 74.43 -101.95 51.19
CA LEU A 284 73.04 -101.76 50.74
C LEU A 284 72.23 -100.88 51.68
N LEU A 285 72.41 -101.03 53.00
CA LEU A 285 71.79 -100.16 54.01
C LEU A 285 72.34 -98.73 53.94
N LYS A 286 73.67 -98.56 53.88
CA LYS A 286 74.29 -97.24 53.65
C LYS A 286 73.86 -96.62 52.32
N ALA A 287 73.70 -97.41 51.27
CA ALA A 287 73.18 -96.94 49.98
C ALA A 287 71.69 -96.60 50.03
N ALA A 288 70.90 -97.22 50.92
CA ALA A 288 69.50 -96.87 51.15
C ALA A 288 69.36 -95.61 52.02
N GLU A 289 70.22 -95.44 53.04
CA GLU A 289 70.33 -94.23 53.87
C GLU A 289 70.81 -93.04 53.03
N GLN A 290 71.82 -93.21 52.17
CA GLN A 290 72.25 -92.17 51.25
C GLN A 290 71.15 -91.81 50.25
N ARG A 291 70.41 -92.80 49.72
CA ARG A 291 69.24 -92.55 48.88
C ARG A 291 68.12 -91.82 49.63
N LEU A 292 67.91 -92.10 50.91
CA LEU A 292 66.95 -91.38 51.75
C LEU A 292 67.41 -89.94 51.98
N CYS A 293 68.69 -89.70 52.27
CA CYS A 293 69.28 -88.35 52.34
C CYS A 293 69.13 -87.60 51.01
N ASP A 294 69.48 -88.22 49.88
CA ASP A 294 69.34 -87.61 48.55
C ASP A 294 67.87 -87.31 48.22
N CYS A 295 66.93 -88.19 48.63
CA CYS A 295 65.50 -87.96 48.50
C CYS A 295 65.01 -86.81 49.41
N GLN A 296 65.51 -86.72 50.64
CA GLN A 296 65.21 -85.64 51.58
C GLN A 296 65.75 -84.30 51.06
N ASP A 297 66.98 -84.25 50.58
CA ASP A 297 67.58 -83.07 49.96
C ASP A 297 66.82 -82.63 48.70
N SER A 298 66.41 -83.60 47.87
CA SER A 298 65.57 -83.34 46.71
C SER A 298 64.22 -82.74 47.12
N LEU A 299 63.55 -83.30 48.13
CA LEU A 299 62.29 -82.76 48.67
C LEU A 299 62.45 -81.34 49.19
N MET A 300 63.47 -81.09 50.03
CA MET A 300 63.78 -79.74 50.54
C MET A 300 64.06 -78.75 49.40
N SER A 301 64.69 -79.20 48.32
CA SER A 301 64.91 -78.37 47.13
C SER A 301 63.60 -78.05 46.38
N TYR A 302 62.67 -79.00 46.30
CA TYR A 302 61.34 -78.79 45.70
C TYR A 302 60.47 -77.88 46.56
N GLU A 303 60.48 -78.05 47.88
CA GLU A 303 59.78 -77.16 48.82
C GLU A 303 60.32 -75.74 48.73
N ARG A 304 61.65 -75.56 48.69
CA ARG A 304 62.26 -74.24 48.48
C ARG A 304 61.78 -73.61 47.17
N ARG A 305 61.84 -74.36 46.05
CA ARG A 305 61.31 -73.88 44.75
C ARG A 305 59.82 -73.58 44.80
N PHE A 306 59.03 -74.36 45.54
CA PHE A 306 57.59 -74.10 45.70
C PHE A 306 57.35 -72.79 46.45
N THR A 307 58.09 -72.53 47.53
CA THR A 307 58.00 -71.25 48.25
C THR A 307 58.47 -70.06 47.39
N GLU A 308 59.54 -70.22 46.61
CA GLU A 308 60.01 -69.21 45.65
C GLU A 308 58.95 -68.94 44.57
N ASN A 309 58.36 -69.99 44.00
CA ASN A 309 57.27 -69.89 43.04
C ASN A 309 56.02 -69.24 43.66
N SER A 310 55.66 -69.57 44.90
CA SER A 310 54.55 -68.95 45.63
C SER A 310 54.79 -67.45 45.88
N ASN A 311 56.02 -67.09 46.25
CA ASN A 311 56.42 -65.70 46.45
C ASN A 311 56.37 -64.90 45.13
N THR A 312 56.85 -65.48 44.03
CA THR A 312 56.76 -64.84 42.71
C THR A 312 55.31 -64.69 42.24
N ILE A 313 54.45 -65.68 42.47
CA ILE A 313 53.01 -65.58 42.20
C ILE A 313 52.38 -64.45 43.01
N SER A 314 52.67 -64.37 44.31
CA SER A 314 52.16 -63.31 45.19
C SER A 314 52.61 -61.91 44.72
N GLN A 315 53.86 -61.76 44.28
CA GLN A 315 54.35 -60.50 43.71
C GLN A 315 53.66 -60.14 42.40
N LEU A 316 53.40 -61.13 41.53
CA LEU A 316 52.66 -60.92 40.28
C LEU A 316 51.20 -60.53 40.56
N GLN A 317 50.55 -61.13 41.56
CA GLN A 317 49.21 -60.77 42.00
C GLN A 317 49.14 -59.30 42.45
N VAL A 318 50.04 -58.86 43.33
CA VAL A 318 50.08 -57.45 43.78
C VAL A 318 50.34 -56.49 42.61
N LYS A 319 51.22 -56.85 41.67
CA LYS A 319 51.45 -56.04 40.45
C LYS A 319 50.20 -55.95 39.59
N LEU A 320 49.47 -57.05 39.41
CA LEU A 320 48.22 -57.09 38.67
C LEU A 320 47.12 -56.25 39.36
N GLU A 321 47.01 -56.34 40.68
CA GLU A 321 46.09 -55.55 41.50
C GLU A 321 46.36 -54.03 41.33
N ASN A 322 47.63 -53.63 41.43
CA ASN A 322 48.06 -52.24 41.23
C ASN A 322 47.78 -51.75 39.81
N GLN A 323 48.01 -52.60 38.79
CA GLN A 323 47.66 -52.27 37.40
C GLN A 323 46.14 -52.12 37.22
N THR A 324 45.34 -53.02 37.80
CA THR A 324 43.88 -52.96 37.80
C THR A 324 43.37 -51.67 38.46
N GLN A 325 43.94 -51.29 39.61
CA GLN A 325 43.56 -50.08 40.31
C GLN A 325 43.92 -48.81 39.52
N SER A 326 45.10 -48.79 38.90
CA SER A 326 45.53 -47.71 38.00
C SER A 326 44.56 -47.58 36.80
N LEU A 327 44.23 -48.68 36.14
CA LEU A 327 43.26 -48.71 35.04
C LEU A 327 41.88 -48.21 35.48
N ASN A 328 41.39 -48.63 36.65
CA ASN A 328 40.11 -48.18 37.20
C ASN A 328 40.11 -46.67 37.55
N SER A 329 41.25 -46.10 37.95
CA SER A 329 41.37 -44.66 38.18
C SER A 329 41.35 -43.87 36.86
N SER A 330 41.99 -44.39 35.82
CA SER A 330 41.95 -43.83 34.47
C SER A 330 40.53 -43.89 33.89
N LEU A 331 39.83 -45.02 34.05
CA LEU A 331 38.45 -45.19 33.59
C LEU A 331 37.50 -44.15 34.22
N ARG A 332 37.59 -43.95 35.54
CA ARG A 332 36.79 -42.93 36.24
C ARG A 332 37.05 -41.51 35.73
N MET A 333 38.31 -41.20 35.39
CA MET A 333 38.65 -39.91 34.79
C MET A 333 38.05 -39.76 33.39
N VAL A 334 38.08 -40.81 32.58
CA VAL A 334 37.42 -40.83 31.26
C VAL A 334 35.91 -40.62 31.38
N GLU A 335 35.25 -41.27 32.34
CA GLU A 335 33.82 -41.08 32.60
C GLU A 335 33.49 -39.63 32.97
N SER A 336 34.26 -39.02 33.88
CA SER A 336 34.08 -37.62 34.27
C SER A 336 34.29 -36.65 33.10
N LEU A 337 35.30 -36.88 32.25
CA LEU A 337 35.51 -36.06 31.06
C LEU A 337 34.38 -36.25 30.03
N GLN A 338 33.82 -37.45 29.95
CA GLN A 338 32.68 -37.72 29.07
C GLN A 338 31.42 -37.00 29.55
N GLU A 339 31.15 -36.96 30.87
CA GLU A 339 30.06 -36.17 31.45
C GLU A 339 30.24 -34.66 31.21
N GLU A 340 31.46 -34.15 31.38
CA GLU A 340 31.77 -32.73 31.10
C GLU A 340 31.57 -32.39 29.62
N LYS A 341 32.04 -33.27 28.71
CA LYS A 341 31.82 -33.13 27.28
C LYS A 341 30.33 -33.11 26.92
N ASP A 342 29.53 -33.98 27.54
CA ASP A 342 28.09 -34.04 27.28
C ASP A 342 27.37 -32.79 27.83
N SER A 343 27.78 -32.30 29.00
CA SER A 343 27.32 -31.02 29.56
C SER A 343 27.66 -29.83 28.66
N LEU A 344 28.90 -29.75 28.16
CA LEU A 344 29.32 -28.73 27.20
C LEU A 344 28.57 -28.85 25.87
N GLY A 345 28.27 -30.08 25.42
CA GLY A 345 27.41 -30.32 24.25
C GLY A 345 26.01 -29.74 24.43
N TYR A 346 25.40 -29.93 25.59
CA TYR A 346 24.09 -29.34 25.91
C TYR A 346 24.14 -27.81 25.94
N GLN A 347 25.19 -27.23 26.54
CA GLN A 347 25.38 -25.78 26.56
C GLN A 347 25.57 -25.22 25.14
N PHE A 348 26.34 -25.90 24.30
CA PHE A 348 26.54 -25.51 22.90
C PHE A 348 25.22 -25.48 22.13
N VAL A 349 24.39 -26.52 22.25
CA VAL A 349 23.06 -26.56 21.61
C VAL A 349 22.16 -25.44 22.12
N THR A 350 22.18 -25.16 23.42
CA THR A 350 21.37 -24.09 24.03
C THR A 350 21.80 -22.71 23.52
N LEU A 351 23.09 -22.42 23.50
CA LEU A 351 23.64 -21.17 22.98
C LEU A 351 23.38 -21.04 21.47
N HIS A 352 23.50 -22.12 20.71
CA HIS A 352 23.20 -22.11 19.29
C HIS A 352 21.75 -21.73 19.02
N ARG A 353 20.80 -22.31 19.78
CA ARG A 353 19.38 -21.95 19.69
C ARG A 353 19.13 -20.48 20.03
N GLN A 354 19.77 -19.95 21.08
CA GLN A 354 19.65 -18.53 21.42
C GLN A 354 20.19 -17.61 20.32
N ILE A 355 21.29 -18.01 19.66
CA ILE A 355 21.83 -17.28 18.51
C ILE A 355 20.82 -17.28 17.36
N GLU A 356 20.19 -18.42 17.06
CA GLU A 356 19.17 -18.52 16.03
C GLU A 356 17.92 -17.67 16.34
N ASP A 357 17.47 -17.67 17.59
CA ASP A 357 16.36 -16.85 18.07
C ASP A 357 16.67 -15.36 17.85
N VAL A 358 17.83 -14.88 18.32
CA VAL A 358 18.27 -13.48 18.12
C VAL A 358 18.48 -13.15 16.64
N GLN A 359 18.94 -14.10 15.82
CA GLN A 359 19.05 -13.91 14.37
C GLN A 359 17.67 -13.83 13.68
N SER A 360 16.66 -14.54 14.19
CA SER A 360 15.30 -14.44 13.69
C SER A 360 14.68 -13.09 14.05
N GLU A 361 14.83 -12.64 15.29
CA GLU A 361 14.37 -11.34 15.76
C GLU A 361 15.04 -10.18 15.00
N ASN A 362 16.36 -10.26 14.76
CA ASN A 362 17.05 -9.27 13.95
C ASN A 362 16.51 -9.22 12.51
N ARG A 363 16.19 -10.36 11.90
CA ARG A 363 15.58 -10.39 10.56
C ARG A 363 14.18 -9.77 10.57
N ASP A 364 13.39 -9.94 11.63
CA ASP A 364 12.10 -9.28 11.81
C ASP A 364 12.23 -7.76 11.96
N LEU A 365 13.18 -7.31 12.80
CA LEU A 365 13.44 -5.88 13.00
C LEU A 365 13.92 -5.20 11.72
N VAL A 366 14.79 -5.84 10.95
CA VAL A 366 15.23 -5.32 9.64
C VAL A 366 14.06 -5.18 8.67
N ARG A 367 13.15 -6.16 8.61
CA ARG A 367 11.93 -6.07 7.77
C ARG A 367 11.00 -4.94 8.22
N LYS A 368 10.85 -4.73 9.53
CA LYS A 368 10.05 -3.61 10.07
C LYS A 368 10.69 -2.28 9.72
N LEU A 369 12.00 -2.13 9.91
CA LEU A 369 12.74 -0.92 9.55
C LEU A 369 12.62 -0.61 8.06
N SER A 370 12.78 -1.60 7.17
CA SER A 370 12.63 -1.35 5.73
C SER A 370 11.21 -0.88 5.36
N SER A 371 10.17 -1.46 5.96
CA SER A 371 8.79 -1.01 5.72
C SER A 371 8.53 0.42 6.23
N GLN A 372 9.16 0.80 7.34
CA GLN A 372 9.06 2.16 7.88
C GLN A 372 9.82 3.16 7.00
N GLU A 373 10.99 2.80 6.49
CA GLU A 373 11.76 3.62 5.56
C GLU A 373 11.01 3.85 4.24
N GLU A 374 10.33 2.83 3.71
CA GLU A 374 9.50 2.93 2.51
C GLU A 374 8.30 3.88 2.73
N ALA A 375 7.60 3.73 3.86
CA ALA A 375 6.49 4.62 4.24
C ALA A 375 6.95 6.07 4.45
N LEU A 376 8.11 6.26 5.08
CA LEU A 376 8.70 7.58 5.30
C LEU A 376 9.06 8.25 3.96
N ARG A 377 9.74 7.54 3.05
CA ARG A 377 10.05 8.05 1.70
C ARG A 377 8.81 8.43 0.92
N TYR A 378 7.73 7.65 1.04
CA TYR A 378 6.46 7.99 0.40
C TYR A 378 5.90 9.31 0.96
N SER A 379 5.90 9.47 2.28
CA SER A 379 5.42 10.70 2.94
C SER A 379 6.28 11.93 2.62
N GLU A 380 7.60 11.78 2.53
CA GLU A 380 8.53 12.84 2.12
C GLU A 380 8.23 13.29 0.69
N LYS A 381 8.03 12.35 -0.23
CA LYS A 381 7.67 12.67 -1.62
C LYS A 381 6.34 13.43 -1.70
N GLN A 382 5.33 13.01 -0.94
CA GLN A 382 4.05 13.73 -0.89
C GLN A 382 4.22 15.15 -0.33
N LEU A 383 5.06 15.33 0.69
CA LEU A 383 5.35 16.65 1.24
C LEU A 383 6.07 17.54 0.21
N GLU A 384 7.04 17.00 -0.54
CA GLU A 384 7.72 17.70 -1.62
C GLU A 384 6.74 18.15 -2.71
N GLU A 385 5.87 17.25 -3.17
CA GLU A 385 4.81 17.55 -4.16
C GLU A 385 3.90 18.69 -3.67
N ARG A 386 3.40 18.61 -2.44
CA ARG A 386 2.58 19.67 -1.83
C ARG A 386 3.33 20.99 -1.66
N SER A 387 4.60 20.93 -1.27
CA SER A 387 5.42 22.14 -1.13
C SER A 387 5.63 22.82 -2.48
N ALA A 388 5.82 22.05 -3.56
CA ALA A 388 5.95 22.57 -4.91
C ALA A 388 4.64 23.21 -5.41
N GLU A 389 3.49 22.58 -5.13
CA GLU A 389 2.17 23.15 -5.40
C GLU A 389 1.96 24.48 -4.66
N CYS A 390 2.25 24.54 -3.35
CA CYS A 390 2.16 25.77 -2.56
C CYS A 390 3.05 26.88 -3.13
N LEU A 391 4.28 26.56 -3.54
CA LEU A 391 5.18 27.52 -4.16
C LEU A 391 4.68 27.98 -5.53
N ALA A 392 4.06 27.10 -6.33
CA ALA A 392 3.47 27.48 -7.61
C ALA A 392 2.27 28.42 -7.43
N LEU A 393 1.37 28.11 -6.50
CA LEU A 393 0.21 28.94 -6.17
C LEU A 393 0.64 30.30 -5.61
N THR A 394 1.68 30.33 -4.75
CA THR A 394 2.24 31.59 -4.24
C THR A 394 2.73 32.48 -5.38
N ARG A 395 3.48 31.91 -6.33
CA ARG A 395 3.95 32.65 -7.52
C ARG A 395 2.80 33.16 -8.38
N GLN A 396 1.74 32.36 -8.56
CA GLN A 396 0.55 32.79 -9.31
C GLN A 396 -0.18 33.95 -8.63
N LEU A 397 -0.34 33.88 -7.30
CA LEU A 397 -0.93 34.96 -6.52
C LEU A 397 -0.09 36.24 -6.58
N GLU A 398 1.23 36.12 -6.45
CA GLU A 398 2.15 37.26 -6.59
C GLU A 398 2.05 37.90 -7.98
N ALA A 399 2.02 37.08 -9.05
CA ALA A 399 1.83 37.58 -10.41
C ALA A 399 0.51 38.34 -10.56
N ALA A 400 -0.61 37.74 -10.14
CA ALA A 400 -1.93 38.37 -10.19
C ALA A 400 -1.97 39.68 -9.38
N LEU A 401 -1.37 39.70 -8.19
CA LEU A 401 -1.25 40.91 -7.37
C LEU A 401 -0.40 41.98 -8.05
N THR A 402 0.70 41.61 -8.71
CA THR A 402 1.52 42.57 -9.48
C THR A 402 0.75 43.16 -10.64
N ASP A 403 -0.08 42.37 -11.34
CA ASP A 403 -0.90 42.86 -12.44
C ASP A 403 -2.00 43.80 -11.95
N VAL A 404 -2.70 43.44 -10.87
CA VAL A 404 -3.68 44.34 -10.23
C VAL A 404 -3.00 45.64 -9.77
N ARG A 405 -1.82 45.57 -9.15
CA ARG A 405 -1.05 46.76 -8.76
C ARG A 405 -0.67 47.64 -9.94
N LYS A 406 -0.44 47.08 -11.13
CA LYS A 406 -0.19 47.83 -12.36
C LYS A 406 -1.47 48.45 -12.95
N GLN A 407 -2.59 47.74 -12.92
CA GLN A 407 -3.86 48.22 -13.51
C GLN A 407 -4.54 49.33 -12.69
N VAL A 408 -4.41 49.31 -11.37
CA VAL A 408 -5.02 50.31 -10.48
C VAL A 408 -4.63 51.76 -10.82
N PRO A 409 -3.35 52.14 -11.01
CA PRO A 409 -3.00 53.50 -11.38
C PRO A 409 -3.53 53.90 -12.76
N GLU A 410 -3.50 53.01 -13.75
CA GLU A 410 -4.04 53.29 -15.09
C GLU A 410 -5.55 53.61 -15.03
N LEU A 411 -6.32 52.81 -14.29
CA LEU A 411 -7.74 53.05 -14.08
C LEU A 411 -8.00 54.35 -13.29
N LYS A 412 -7.14 54.66 -12.31
CA LYS A 412 -7.23 55.91 -11.55
C LYS A 412 -6.96 57.14 -12.42
N ASP A 413 -5.97 57.07 -13.31
CA ASP A 413 -5.63 58.16 -14.23
C ASP A 413 -6.73 58.34 -15.29
N MET A 414 -7.29 57.24 -15.80
CA MET A 414 -8.47 57.27 -16.67
C MET A 414 -9.70 57.87 -15.97
N ALA A 415 -9.94 57.52 -14.71
CA ALA A 415 -11.04 58.10 -13.94
C ALA A 415 -10.82 59.59 -13.68
N SER A 416 -9.59 60.00 -13.32
CA SER A 416 -9.23 61.40 -13.05
C SER A 416 -9.31 62.27 -14.31
N SER A 417 -8.87 61.76 -15.46
CA SER A 417 -9.01 62.46 -16.75
C SER A 417 -10.49 62.60 -17.18
N ARG A 418 -11.32 61.58 -16.94
CA ARG A 418 -12.76 61.67 -17.19
C ARG A 418 -13.43 62.68 -16.24
N GLU A 419 -13.05 62.67 -14.97
CA GLU A 419 -13.56 63.62 -13.98
C GLU A 419 -13.21 65.06 -14.35
N THR A 420 -11.95 65.35 -14.67
CA THR A 420 -11.52 66.70 -15.10
C THR A 420 -12.22 67.15 -16.39
N ALA A 421 -12.46 66.24 -17.33
CA ALA A 421 -13.25 66.53 -18.53
C ALA A 421 -14.71 66.90 -18.21
N LEU A 422 -15.36 66.17 -17.31
CA LEU A 422 -16.72 66.47 -16.87
C LEU A 422 -16.79 67.77 -16.06
N GLN A 423 -15.84 68.01 -15.16
CA GLN A 423 -15.73 69.27 -14.40
C GLN A 423 -15.57 70.46 -15.35
N SER A 424 -14.71 70.35 -16.36
CA SER A 424 -14.56 71.38 -17.40
C SER A 424 -15.87 71.62 -18.14
N LYS A 425 -16.62 70.55 -18.46
CA LYS A 425 -17.90 70.66 -19.13
C LYS A 425 -18.98 71.34 -18.27
N ILE A 426 -19.00 71.06 -16.98
CA ILE A 426 -19.90 71.73 -16.03
C ILE A 426 -19.60 73.23 -16.01
N LEU A 427 -18.34 73.62 -15.90
CA LEU A 427 -17.94 75.03 -15.90
C LEU A 427 -18.35 75.76 -17.19
N GLU A 428 -18.19 75.12 -18.37
CA GLU A 428 -18.68 75.66 -19.64
C GLU A 428 -20.19 75.92 -19.60
N LEU A 429 -20.97 74.91 -19.19
CA LEU A 429 -22.42 74.99 -19.11
C LEU A 429 -22.91 76.02 -18.09
N GLU A 430 -22.22 76.16 -16.95
CA GLU A 430 -22.50 77.21 -15.96
C GLU A 430 -22.25 78.61 -16.53
N SER A 431 -21.17 78.79 -17.30
CA SER A 431 -20.85 80.06 -17.96
C SER A 431 -21.90 80.43 -19.01
N ASP A 432 -22.35 79.46 -19.81
CA ASP A 432 -23.38 79.64 -20.84
C ASP A 432 -24.74 79.91 -20.19
N ASN A 433 -25.08 79.20 -19.12
CA ASN A 433 -26.30 79.46 -18.34
C ASN A 433 -26.29 80.87 -17.75
N SER A 434 -25.16 81.33 -17.20
CA SER A 434 -24.98 82.70 -16.71
C SER A 434 -25.15 83.73 -17.84
N ARG A 435 -24.58 83.47 -19.03
CA ARG A 435 -24.76 84.32 -20.22
C ARG A 435 -26.22 84.38 -20.65
N LYS A 436 -26.89 83.23 -20.77
CA LYS A 436 -28.31 83.13 -21.14
C LYS A 436 -29.23 83.81 -20.12
N GLN A 437 -28.89 83.70 -18.83
CA GLN A 437 -29.64 84.37 -17.77
C GLN A 437 -29.51 85.90 -17.86
N LYS A 438 -28.33 86.43 -18.24
CA LYS A 438 -28.14 87.87 -18.51
C LYS A 438 -28.92 88.32 -19.75
N GLU A 439 -28.84 87.57 -20.85
CA GLU A 439 -29.61 87.82 -22.07
C GLU A 439 -31.12 87.86 -21.79
N LEU A 440 -31.64 86.88 -21.04
CA LEU A 440 -33.04 86.82 -20.64
C LEU A 440 -33.46 88.05 -19.83
N LYS A 441 -32.64 88.49 -18.86
CA LYS A 441 -32.91 89.70 -18.06
C LYS A 441 -32.99 90.94 -18.94
N HIS A 442 -32.05 91.11 -19.86
CA HIS A 442 -32.06 92.23 -20.82
C HIS A 442 -33.29 92.21 -21.72
N LEU A 443 -33.65 91.05 -22.28
CA LEU A 443 -34.85 90.91 -23.12
C LEU A 443 -36.13 91.20 -22.34
N LYS A 444 -36.24 90.76 -21.09
CA LYS A 444 -37.38 91.09 -20.22
C LYS A 444 -37.49 92.60 -19.97
N GLN A 445 -36.36 93.28 -19.71
CA GLN A 445 -36.34 94.74 -19.55
C GLN A 445 -36.75 95.46 -20.83
N ALA A 446 -36.18 95.07 -21.98
CA ALA A 446 -36.51 95.65 -23.29
C ALA A 446 -37.98 95.43 -23.67
N LYS A 447 -38.55 94.26 -23.32
CA LYS A 447 -39.97 93.99 -23.49
C LYS A 447 -40.81 94.94 -22.65
N GLN A 448 -40.50 95.07 -21.35
CA GLN A 448 -41.25 95.95 -20.45
C GLN A 448 -41.20 97.41 -20.90
N THR A 449 -40.05 97.90 -21.36
CA THR A 449 -39.94 99.28 -21.86
C THR A 449 -40.78 99.49 -23.11
N ALA A 450 -40.79 98.53 -24.05
CA ALA A 450 -41.66 98.58 -25.23
C ALA A 450 -43.15 98.54 -24.84
N GLU A 451 -43.55 97.65 -23.93
CA GLU A 451 -44.93 97.58 -23.39
C GLU A 451 -45.36 98.93 -22.79
N ASN A 452 -44.52 99.55 -21.96
CA ASN A 452 -44.79 100.86 -21.38
C ASN A 452 -44.94 101.96 -22.45
N LEU A 453 -44.09 101.96 -23.49
CA LEU A 453 -44.18 102.91 -24.60
C LEU A 453 -45.50 102.75 -25.38
N TYR A 454 -45.87 101.50 -25.68
CA TYR A 454 -47.14 101.21 -26.34
C TYR A 454 -48.34 101.60 -25.46
N GLU A 455 -48.26 101.36 -24.15
CA GLU A 455 -49.30 101.78 -23.21
C GLU A 455 -49.45 103.30 -23.17
N MET A 456 -48.34 104.05 -23.10
CA MET A 456 -48.37 105.52 -23.16
C MET A 456 -48.96 106.03 -24.47
N ARG A 457 -48.56 105.46 -25.61
CA ARG A 457 -49.08 105.84 -26.93
C ARG A 457 -50.57 105.53 -27.05
N LEU A 458 -51.01 104.42 -26.48
CA LEU A 458 -52.42 104.02 -26.47
C LEU A 458 -53.25 105.01 -25.64
N LYS A 459 -52.76 105.42 -24.46
CA LYS A 459 -53.40 106.47 -23.63
C LYS A 459 -53.45 107.83 -24.35
N GLU A 460 -52.38 108.21 -25.05
CA GLU A 460 -52.35 109.44 -25.83
C GLU A 460 -53.39 109.43 -26.97
N MET A 461 -53.47 108.31 -27.71
CA MET A 461 -54.48 108.14 -28.75
C MET A 461 -55.90 108.13 -28.18
N GLN A 462 -56.12 107.51 -27.02
CA GLN A 462 -57.40 107.55 -26.32
C GLN A 462 -57.80 108.99 -25.95
N LYS A 463 -56.88 109.79 -25.41
CA LYS A 463 -57.12 111.20 -25.09
C LYS A 463 -57.47 112.02 -26.33
N ASN A 464 -56.72 111.85 -27.43
CA ASN A 464 -57.00 112.54 -28.69
C ASN A 464 -58.37 112.16 -29.26
N LEU A 465 -58.78 110.90 -29.12
CA LEU A 465 -60.10 110.43 -29.52
C LEU A 465 -61.19 111.08 -28.67
N GLU A 466 -61.05 111.07 -27.34
CA GLU A 466 -61.98 111.71 -26.41
C GLU A 466 -62.10 113.22 -26.66
N GLU A 467 -60.98 113.92 -26.94
CA GLU A 467 -60.98 115.33 -27.33
C GLU A 467 -61.75 115.56 -28.65
N SER A 468 -61.56 114.70 -29.65
CA SER A 468 -62.28 114.75 -30.92
C SER A 468 -63.77 114.45 -30.75
N GLU A 469 -64.13 113.46 -29.91
CA GLU A 469 -65.51 113.13 -29.56
C GLU A 469 -66.19 114.27 -28.81
N ASN A 470 -65.51 114.87 -27.84
CA ASN A 470 -65.97 116.06 -27.13
C ASN A 470 -66.17 117.25 -28.08
N HIS A 471 -65.25 117.43 -29.03
CA HIS A 471 -65.38 118.46 -30.07
C HIS A 471 -66.57 118.19 -31.00
N LYS A 472 -66.73 116.94 -31.47
CA LYS A 472 -67.88 116.48 -32.25
C LYS A 472 -69.18 116.71 -31.49
N GLN A 473 -69.23 116.35 -30.20
CA GLN A 473 -70.41 116.57 -29.35
C GLN A 473 -70.69 118.05 -29.16
N SER A 474 -69.67 118.89 -29.02
CA SER A 474 -69.82 120.34 -28.94
C SER A 474 -70.39 120.92 -30.24
N ILE A 475 -69.90 120.47 -31.40
CA ILE A 475 -70.47 120.81 -32.71
C ILE A 475 -71.92 120.30 -32.79
N GLN A 476 -72.20 119.08 -32.36
CA GLN A 476 -73.54 118.51 -32.37
C GLN A 476 -74.49 119.34 -31.49
N ASN A 477 -74.07 119.73 -30.28
CA ASN A 477 -74.82 120.61 -29.40
C ASN A 477 -75.07 121.99 -30.06
N TYR A 478 -74.10 122.54 -30.78
CA TYR A 478 -74.25 123.78 -31.54
C TYR A 478 -75.22 123.61 -32.71
N VAL A 479 -75.13 122.49 -33.44
CA VAL A 479 -76.06 122.13 -34.52
C VAL A 479 -77.47 121.95 -33.97
N ASP A 480 -77.64 121.32 -32.81
CA ASP A 480 -78.94 121.15 -32.18
C ASP A 480 -79.48 122.48 -31.63
N PHE A 481 -78.62 123.35 -31.10
CA PHE A 481 -78.98 124.73 -30.79
C PHE A 481 -79.44 125.49 -32.04
N LEU A 482 -78.74 125.36 -33.16
CA LEU A 482 -79.15 125.95 -34.44
C LEU A 482 -80.46 125.34 -34.94
N LYS A 483 -80.63 124.02 -34.92
CA LYS A 483 -81.88 123.34 -35.29
C LYS A 483 -83.05 123.77 -34.41
N LYS A 484 -82.83 123.93 -33.10
CA LYS A 484 -83.84 124.39 -32.14
C LYS A 484 -84.15 125.87 -32.36
N SER A 485 -83.14 126.70 -32.60
CA SER A 485 -83.32 128.12 -32.93
C SER A 485 -84.05 128.29 -34.27
N TYR A 486 -83.70 127.51 -35.29
CA TYR A 486 -84.41 127.45 -36.58
C TYR A 486 -85.83 126.89 -36.42
N SER A 487 -86.06 125.83 -35.65
CA SER A 487 -87.40 125.32 -35.35
C SER A 487 -88.23 126.33 -34.54
N THR A 488 -87.60 127.14 -33.70
CA THR A 488 -88.30 128.19 -32.93
C THR A 488 -88.59 129.42 -33.80
N MET A 489 -87.68 129.77 -34.71
CA MET A 489 -87.83 130.91 -35.64
C MET A 489 -88.71 130.59 -36.86
N PHE A 490 -88.79 129.33 -37.28
CA PHE A 490 -89.43 128.90 -38.52
C PHE A 490 -90.32 127.64 -38.40
N GLY A 491 -90.58 127.14 -37.19
CA GLY A 491 -91.25 125.85 -36.97
C GLY A 491 -92.53 125.89 -36.14
N GLU A 492 -93.21 127.03 -36.03
CA GLU A 492 -94.69 126.99 -35.95
C GLU A 492 -95.24 126.69 -37.35
N GLY A 493 -95.30 125.40 -37.68
CA GLY A 493 -95.94 124.89 -38.90
C GLY A 493 -95.06 123.93 -39.67
N PHE A 494 -95.02 122.65 -39.25
CA PHE A 494 -95.12 121.43 -40.08
C PHE A 494 -94.72 120.20 -39.25
N SER A 495 -95.73 119.45 -38.81
CA SER A 495 -95.69 117.98 -38.81
C SER A 495 -96.33 117.56 -40.15
N PRO A 496 -95.95 116.49 -40.88
CA PRO A 496 -95.50 115.20 -40.34
C PRO A 496 -94.38 114.47 -41.11
N GLY A 497 -93.84 113.43 -40.47
CA GLY A 497 -93.55 112.11 -41.08
C GLY A 497 -92.51 112.03 -42.20
N PHE A 498 -91.43 111.27 -41.95
CA PHE A 498 -91.17 109.97 -42.59
C PHE A 498 -89.82 109.44 -42.08
N ALA A 499 -89.84 108.24 -41.48
CA ALA A 499 -88.72 107.29 -41.49
C ALA A 499 -88.34 106.96 -42.96
N PRO A 500 -87.20 106.33 -43.36
CA PRO A 500 -86.59 105.19 -42.66
C PRO A 500 -85.06 104.94 -42.85
N SER A 501 -84.58 103.93 -42.10
CA SER A 501 -83.58 102.89 -42.46
C SER A 501 -82.23 103.28 -43.07
N PHE A 502 -81.15 103.07 -42.32
CA PHE A 502 -80.34 101.84 -42.37
C PHE A 502 -79.61 101.60 -41.05
#